data_AF-A0A0C9Y301-F1
#
_entry.id   AF-A0A0C9Y301-F1
#
_cell.length_a   1.000
_cell.length_b   1.000
_cell.length_c   1.000
_cell.angle_alpha   90.00
_cell.angle_beta   90.00
_cell.angle_gamma   90.00
#
_symmetry.space_group_name_H-M   'P 1'
#
loop_
_entity.id
_entity.type
_entity.pdbx_description
1 polymer ?
#
loop_
_entity_poly.entity_id
_entity_poly.type
_entity_poly.pdbx_seq_one_letter_code
_entity_poly.pdbx_strand_id
1 'polypeptide(L)' 'SNNLVFQNQSNNKQLPVSIQLAIFLYHAGHYGNACSPEDVGQWAGVSIGTVVNCTHRVMAAILDQHDTFICIPNANSEEM' A
#
# COMPACT_ATOMS: atom_id res chain seq x y z
N SER A 1 -4.26 4.77 12.78
CA SER A 1 -5.29 4.58 11.75
C SER A 1 -5.95 3.22 11.92
N ASN A 2 -7.26 3.17 12.23
CA ASN A 2 -8.06 1.95 12.32
C ASN A 2 -8.79 1.72 10.98
N ASN A 3 -8.06 1.46 9.90
CA ASN A 3 -8.70 1.15 8.62
C ASN A 3 -9.06 -0.35 8.59
N LEU A 4 -10.33 -0.66 8.34
CA LEU A 4 -10.86 -2.03 8.32
C LEU A 4 -10.17 -2.92 7.28
N VAL A 5 -9.55 -2.34 6.25
CA VAL A 5 -8.81 -3.07 5.21
C VAL A 5 -7.58 -3.82 5.76
N PHE A 6 -7.05 -3.39 6.91
CA PHE A 6 -5.96 -4.06 7.62
C PHE A 6 -6.45 -4.93 8.79
N GLN A 7 -7.74 -5.25 8.81
CA GLN A 7 -8.32 -6.23 9.72
C GLN A 7 -8.80 -7.42 8.88
N ASN A 8 -8.63 -8.64 9.39
CA ASN A 8 -9.31 -9.81 8.85
C ASN A 8 -10.06 -10.51 9.97
N GLN A 9 -11.11 -11.25 9.60
CA GLN A 9 -11.84 -12.15 10.51
C GLN A 9 -11.25 -13.56 10.51
N SER A 10 -9.96 -13.71 10.20
CA SER A 10 -9.32 -15.01 10.10
C SER A 10 -8.41 -15.26 11.30
N ASN A 11 -8.18 -16.54 11.61
CA ASN A 11 -7.19 -16.93 12.62
C ASN A 11 -5.74 -16.75 12.16
N ASN A 12 -5.51 -16.33 10.91
CA ASN A 12 -4.18 -16.09 10.38
C ASN A 12 -3.76 -14.65 10.66
N LYS A 13 -2.62 -14.50 11.34
CA LYS A 13 -2.02 -13.19 11.61
C LYS A 13 -1.74 -12.48 10.29
N GLN A 14 -2.29 -11.28 10.14
CA GLN A 14 -1.91 -10.37 9.06
C GLN A 14 -0.53 -9.77 9.33
N LEU A 15 0.18 -9.44 8.26
CA LEU A 15 1.40 -8.65 8.36
C LEU A 15 1.09 -7.27 8.96
N PRO A 16 1.98 -6.70 9.78
CA PRO A 16 1.88 -5.32 10.24
C PRO A 16 1.69 -4.34 9.07
N VAL A 17 0.90 -3.28 9.27
CA VAL A 17 0.61 -2.27 8.24
C VAL A 17 1.89 -1.65 7.65
N SER A 18 2.91 -1.43 8.48
CA SER A 18 4.22 -0.92 8.04
C SER A 18 4.92 -1.87 7.05
N ILE A 19 4.80 -3.18 7.24
CA ILE A 19 5.37 -4.18 6.32
C ILE A 19 4.57 -4.21 5.02
N GLN A 20 3.23 -4.17 5.11
CA GLN A 20 2.38 -4.12 3.92
C GLN A 20 2.68 -2.86 3.08
N LEU A 21 2.89 -1.72 3.74
CA LEU A 21 3.29 -0.46 3.10
C LEU A 21 4.68 -0.55 2.45
N ALA A 22 5.67 -1.14 3.12
CA ALA A 22 7.00 -1.33 2.53
C ALA A 22 6.97 -2.19 1.26
N ILE A 23 6.18 -3.28 1.28
CA ILE A 23 5.96 -4.14 0.10
C ILE A 23 5.31 -3.34 -1.04
N PHE A 24 4.27 -2.56 -0.74
CA PHE A 24 3.60 -1.72 -1.73
C PHE A 24 4.57 -0.70 -2.35
N LEU A 25 5.35 0.00 -1.52
CA LEU A 25 6.30 1.01 -1.99
C LEU A 25 7.41 0.41 -2.84
N TYR A 26 7.92 -0.78 -2.48
CA TYR A 26 8.91 -1.49 -3.28
C TYR A 26 8.32 -1.95 -4.62
N HIS A 27 7.08 -2.44 -4.62
CA HIS A 27 6.35 -2.85 -5.82
C HIS A 27 6.08 -1.67 -6.77
N ALA A 28 5.59 -0.54 -6.24
CA ALA A 28 5.21 0.63 -7.03
C ALA A 28 6.40 1.52 -7.43
N GLY A 29 7.47 1.54 -6.64
CA GLY A 29 8.61 2.44 -6.79
C GLY A 29 9.73 1.97 -7.73
N HIS A 30 9.57 0.83 -8.41
CA HIS A 30 10.62 0.21 -9.20
C HIS A 30 10.90 0.96 -10.53
N TYR A 31 11.60 2.10 -10.44
CA TYR A 31 12.04 2.92 -11.57
C TYR A 31 10.93 3.31 -12.57
N GLY A 32 9.69 3.43 -12.10
CA GLY A 32 8.55 3.83 -12.91
C GLY A 32 7.86 2.70 -13.68
N ASN A 33 8.36 1.47 -13.60
CA ASN A 33 7.63 0.28 -14.02
C ASN A 33 7.35 -0.58 -12.78
N ALA A 34 6.10 -0.96 -12.53
CA ALA A 34 5.80 -1.82 -11.39
C ALA A 34 6.67 -3.09 -11.42
N CYS A 35 7.29 -3.42 -10.30
CA CYS A 35 8.11 -4.63 -10.16
C CYS A 35 7.21 -5.87 -10.31
N SER A 36 7.72 -6.99 -10.82
CA SER A 36 6.89 -8.19 -10.87
C SER A 36 6.55 -8.65 -9.44
N PRO A 37 5.32 -9.13 -9.17
CA PRO A 37 4.97 -9.66 -7.85
C PRO A 37 5.87 -10.82 -7.39
N GLU A 38 6.48 -11.53 -8.33
CA GLU A 38 7.47 -12.59 -8.10
C GLU A 38 8.76 -12.02 -7.51
N ASP A 39 9.34 -11.00 -8.14
CA ASP A 39 10.56 -10.32 -7.66
C ASP A 39 10.34 -9.66 -6.30
N VAL A 40 9.18 -9.03 -6.09
CA VAL A 40 8.81 -8.44 -4.80
C VAL A 40 8.64 -9.52 -3.74
N GLY A 41 8.06 -10.67 -4.09
CA GLY A 41 7.90 -11.82 -3.20
C GLY A 41 9.26 -12.38 -2.77
N GLN A 42 10.20 -12.49 -3.71
CA GLN A 42 11.57 -12.91 -3.44
C GLN A 42 12.31 -11.92 -2.54
N TRP A 43 12.16 -10.61 -2.78
CA TRP A 43 12.76 -9.56 -1.96
C TRP A 43 12.21 -9.55 -0.53
N ALA A 44 10.88 -9.66 -0.36
CA ALA A 44 10.22 -9.60 0.94
C ALA A 44 10.19 -10.95 1.69
N GLY A 45 10.57 -12.05 1.03
CA GLY A 45 10.47 -13.40 1.60
C GLY A 45 9.01 -13.85 1.84
N VAL A 46 8.09 -13.45 0.96
CA VAL A 46 6.66 -13.76 1.07
C VAL A 46 6.10 -14.36 -0.21
N SER A 47 4.93 -14.99 -0.13
CA SER A 47 4.25 -15.51 -1.31
C SER A 47 3.78 -14.39 -2.26
N ILE A 48 3.67 -14.69 -3.54
CA ILE A 48 3.10 -13.78 -4.56
C ILE A 48 1.71 -13.29 -4.13
N GLY A 49 0.87 -14.19 -3.62
CA GLY A 49 -0.46 -13.83 -3.11
C GLY A 49 -0.41 -12.84 -1.94
N THR A 50 0.62 -12.93 -1.10
CA THR A 50 0.87 -11.95 -0.03
C THR A 50 1.22 -10.59 -0.61
N VAL A 51 2.07 -10.52 -1.65
CA VAL A 51 2.42 -9.27 -2.34
C VAL A 51 1.18 -8.59 -2.92
N VAL A 52 0.36 -9.35 -3.64
CA VAL A 52 -0.89 -8.85 -4.24
C VAL A 52 -1.84 -8.33 -3.16
N ASN A 53 -2.02 -9.08 -2.08
CA ASN A 53 -2.87 -8.67 -0.97
C ASN A 53 -2.38 -7.40 -0.26
N CYS A 54 -1.06 -7.28 -0.02
CA CYS A 54 -0.50 -6.06 0.58
C CYS A 54 -0.73 -4.85 -0.34
N THR A 55 -0.50 -5.03 -1.65
CA THR A 55 -0.70 -4.00 -2.66
C THR A 55 -2.14 -3.52 -2.69
N HIS A 56 -3.11 -4.43 -2.78
CA HIS A 56 -4.54 -4.08 -2.79
C HIS A 56 -4.98 -3.37 -1.51
N ARG A 57 -4.55 -3.84 -0.34
CA ARG A 57 -4.95 -3.24 0.94
C ARG A 57 -4.39 -1.84 1.10
N VAL A 58 -3.13 -1.63 0.76
CA VAL A 58 -2.51 -0.29 0.82
C VAL A 58 -3.18 0.65 -0.17
N MET A 59 -3.41 0.22 -1.41
CA MET A 59 -4.08 1.05 -2.42
C MET A 59 -5.51 1.42 -1.99
N ALA A 60 -6.28 0.46 -1.44
CA ALA A 60 -7.61 0.74 -0.91
C ALA A 60 -7.57 1.72 0.27
N ALA A 61 -6.60 1.60 1.19
CA ALA A 61 -6.44 2.54 2.31
C ALA A 61 -6.05 3.96 1.86
N ILE A 62 -5.31 4.08 0.75
CA ILE A 62 -4.96 5.35 0.14
C ILE A 62 -6.20 5.98 -0.52
N LEU A 63 -6.96 5.21 -1.30
CA LEU A 63 -8.17 5.67 -1.96
C LEU A 63 -9.25 6.12 -0.96
N ASP A 64 -9.42 5.38 0.13
CA ASP A 64 -10.33 5.74 1.24
C ASP A 64 -9.99 7.09 1.90
N GLN A 65 -8.71 7.47 1.84
CA GLN A 65 -8.20 8.72 2.40
C GLN A 65 -7.96 9.81 1.34
N HIS A 66 -8.27 9.53 0.08
CA HIS A 66 -7.95 10.39 -1.05
C HIS A 66 -8.52 11.79 -0.87
N ASP A 67 -9.82 11.92 -0.59
CA ASP A 67 -10.48 13.23 -0.51
C ASP A 67 -10.01 14.08 0.69
N THR A 68 -9.35 13.45 1.68
CA THR A 68 -8.81 14.14 2.85
C THR A 68 -7.37 14.61 2.64
N PHE A 69 -6.55 13.83 1.95
CA PHE A 69 -5.10 14.06 1.89
C PHE A 69 -4.53 14.23 0.48
N ILE A 70 -5.26 13.84 -0.55
CA ILE A 70 -4.85 13.92 -1.95
C ILE A 70 -5.73 14.95 -2.63
N CYS A 71 -5.28 16.20 -2.58
CA CYS A 71 -5.86 17.29 -3.35
C CYS A 71 -4.80 17.88 -4.28
N ILE A 72 -5.24 18.33 -5.46
CA ILE A 72 -4.39 19.20 -6.27
C ILE A 72 -4.43 20.57 -5.59
N PRO A 73 -3.30 21.10 -5.11
CA PRO A 73 -3.29 22.44 -4.54
C PRO A 73 -3.78 23.41 -5.63
N ASN A 74 -4.83 24.17 -5.31
CA ASN A 74 -5.30 25.20 -6.22
C ASN A 74 -4.19 26.27 -6.31
N ALA A 75 -4.01 26.89 -7.48
CA ALA A 75 -2.93 27.86 -7.73
C ALA A 75 -2.94 29.09 -6.78
N ASN A 76 -3.93 29.17 -5.88
CA ASN A 76 -4.21 30.30 -5.01
C ASN A 76 -4.16 29.92 -3.51
N SER A 77 -3.81 28.68 -3.16
CA SER A 77 -3.52 28.36 -1.76
C SER A 77 -2.13 28.90 -1.46
N GLU A 78 -2.09 30.06 -0.79
CA GLU A 78 -0.86 30.64 -0.28
C GLU A 78 -0.08 29.57 0.49
N GLU A 79 1.20 29.46 0.14
CA GLU A 79 2.17 28.62 0.82
C GLU A 79 2.13 28.95 2.32
N MET A 80 1.60 28.03 3.13
CA MET A 80 1.60 28.13 4.59
C MET A 80 2.72 27.30 5.19
#